data_AF-A0A3L6E851-F1
#
_entry.id   AF-A0A3L6E851-F1
#
_cell.length_a   1.000
_cell.length_b   1.000
_cell.length_c   1.000
_cell.angle_alpha   90.00
_cell.angle_beta   90.00
_cell.angle_gamma   90.00
#
_symmetry.space_group_name_H-M   'P 1'
#
loop_
_entity.id
_entity.type
_entity.pdbx_description
1 polymer ?
#
loop_
_entity_poly.entity_id
_entity_poly.type
_entity_poly.pdbx_seq_one_letter_code
_entity_poly.pdbx_strand_id
1 'polypeptide(L)'
;MVVLTKGELEQIALPAVQRASPPPPAAVPEVDLAAGDAAAARAVAKACEDHGFFKVTGHGVPQHLLARLEAAAAAFFALPQREKDRAAGCPFGYASKRIGANGDLGWVEYLLLAVTAAGAAAAPVSACEGAEPPCFR
;
A
#
# COMPACT_ATOMS: atom_id res chain seq x y z
N MET A 1 3.12 -1.59 2.01
CA MET A 1 2.61 -0.66 3.04
C MET A 1 2.95 0.76 2.60
N VAL A 2 2.04 1.71 2.82
CA VAL A 2 2.14 3.09 2.36
C VAL A 2 2.25 3.99 3.58
N VAL A 3 3.32 4.80 3.68
CA VAL A 3 3.51 5.77 4.75
C VAL A 3 3.44 7.17 4.16
N LEU A 4 2.61 8.02 4.76
CA LEU A 4 2.56 9.43 4.41
C LEU A 4 3.77 10.11 5.05
N THR A 5 4.65 10.67 4.24
CA THR A 5 5.84 11.36 4.75
C THR A 5 5.39 12.59 5.55
N LYS A 6 5.90 12.76 6.77
CA LYS A 6 5.64 13.97 7.56
C LYS A 6 6.47 15.11 6.97
N GLY A 7 5.85 16.29 6.88
CA GLY A 7 6.32 17.44 6.14
C GLY A 7 7.80 17.78 6.31
N GLU A 8 8.52 17.82 5.20
CA GLU A 8 9.57 18.77 4.85
C GLU A 8 9.82 18.64 3.34
N LEU A 9 10.01 19.78 2.65
CA LEU A 9 10.22 19.99 1.20
C LEU A 9 8.96 20.37 0.39
N GLU A 10 8.57 21.64 0.53
CA GLU A 10 7.57 22.42 -0.23
C GLU A 10 7.85 22.60 -1.74
N GLN A 11 8.70 21.78 -2.38
CA GLN A 11 9.20 22.07 -3.74
C GLN A 11 8.54 21.28 -4.88
N ILE A 12 7.43 20.59 -4.62
CA ILE A 12 6.68 19.90 -5.67
C ILE A 12 5.22 20.35 -5.58
N ALA A 13 4.78 21.12 -6.56
CA ALA A 13 3.39 21.53 -6.71
C ALA A 13 2.56 20.33 -7.18
N LEU A 14 2.11 19.51 -6.23
CA LEU A 14 1.02 18.57 -6.48
C LEU A 14 -0.28 19.39 -6.70
N PRO A 15 -1.22 18.93 -7.53
CA PRO A 15 -2.53 19.56 -7.64
C PRO A 15 -3.13 19.66 -6.24
N ALA A 16 -3.35 20.89 -5.78
CA ALA A 16 -3.91 21.14 -4.45
C ALA A 16 -5.23 20.37 -4.33
N VAL A 17 -5.36 19.53 -3.30
CA VAL A 17 -6.65 18.95 -2.93
C VAL A 17 -7.56 20.14 -2.64
N GLN A 18 -8.51 20.40 -3.53
CA GLN A 18 -9.62 21.28 -3.20
C GLN A 18 -10.33 20.63 -2.01
N ARG A 19 -10.16 21.23 -0.83
CA ARG A 19 -10.93 20.86 0.36
C ARG A 19 -12.37 21.29 0.15
N ALA A 20 -13.09 20.58 -0.72
CA ALA A 20 -14.54 20.59 -0.68
C ALA A 20 -14.95 20.10 0.71
N SER A 21 -15.99 20.71 1.30
CA SER A 21 -16.59 20.15 2.51
C SER A 21 -16.90 18.68 2.23
N PRO A 22 -16.39 17.73 3.04
CA PRO A 22 -16.69 16.33 2.80
C PRO A 22 -18.21 16.18 2.78
N PRO A 23 -18.80 15.46 1.81
CA PRO A 23 -20.16 14.97 2.01
C PRO A 23 -20.20 14.23 3.35
N PRO A 24 -21.34 14.25 4.08
CA PRO A 24 -21.46 13.46 5.30
C PRO A 24 -21.00 12.04 4.99
N PRO A 25 -20.13 11.44 5.83
CA PRO A 25 -19.53 10.16 5.49
C PRO A 25 -20.65 9.17 5.25
N ALA A 26 -20.80 8.71 3.99
CA ALA A 26 -21.61 7.55 3.70
C ALA A 26 -21.07 6.43 4.59
N ALA A 27 -21.95 5.76 5.34
CA ALA A 27 -21.53 4.68 6.21
C ALA A 27 -20.85 3.60 5.35
N VAL A 28 -19.56 3.40 5.56
CA VAL A 28 -18.81 2.34 4.87
C VAL A 28 -19.42 1.00 5.29
N PRO A 29 -19.86 0.14 4.36
CA PRO A 29 -20.38 -1.17 4.70
C PRO A 29 -19.36 -1.97 5.50
N GLU A 30 -19.81 -2.64 6.56
CA GLU A 30 -18.98 -3.55 7.35
C GLU A 30 -19.40 -4.99 7.10
N VAL A 31 -18.42 -5.85 6.84
CA VAL A 31 -18.57 -7.29 6.64
C VAL A 31 -17.87 -8.01 7.78
N ASP A 32 -18.62 -8.68 8.64
CA ASP A 32 -18.09 -9.56 9.67
C ASP A 32 -17.92 -10.99 9.10
N LEU A 33 -16.67 -11.45 8.99
CA LEU A 33 -16.36 -12.81 8.53
C LEU A 33 -16.66 -13.87 9.59
N ALA A 34 -16.82 -13.48 10.87
CA ALA A 34 -17.22 -14.39 11.94
C ALA A 34 -18.74 -14.67 11.95
N ALA A 35 -19.54 -13.94 11.16
CA ALA A 35 -20.99 -14.14 11.05
C ALA A 35 -21.40 -15.44 10.33
N GLY A 36 -20.44 -16.19 9.80
CA GLY A 36 -20.62 -17.46 9.06
C GLY A 36 -20.62 -17.28 7.54
N ASP A 37 -20.07 -18.28 6.84
CA ASP A 37 -19.71 -18.19 5.42
C ASP A 37 -20.82 -17.67 4.51
N ALA A 38 -22.05 -18.18 4.67
CA ALA A 38 -23.17 -17.78 3.82
C ALA A 38 -23.63 -16.33 4.06
N ALA A 39 -23.56 -15.85 5.30
CA ALA A 39 -23.93 -14.48 5.64
C ALA A 39 -22.85 -13.49 5.19
N ALA A 40 -21.57 -13.82 5.46
CA ALA A 40 -20.42 -13.05 5.01
C ALA A 40 -20.39 -12.93 3.48
N ALA A 41 -20.59 -14.03 2.74
CA ALA A 41 -20.60 -14.01 1.28
C ALA A 41 -21.70 -13.10 0.70
N ARG A 42 -22.91 -13.12 1.26
CA ARG A 42 -24.00 -12.22 0.85
C ARG A 42 -23.68 -10.76 1.13
N ALA A 43 -23.08 -10.47 2.29
CA ALA A 43 -22.69 -9.11 2.65
C ALA A 43 -21.57 -8.58 1.75
N VAL A 44 -20.59 -9.42 1.39
CA VAL A 44 -19.54 -9.07 0.43
C VAL A 44 -20.13 -8.78 -0.95
N ALA A 45 -20.98 -9.67 -1.47
CA ALA A 45 -21.61 -9.48 -2.78
C ALA A 45 -22.37 -8.15 -2.84
N LYS A 46 -23.21 -7.88 -1.83
CA LYS A 46 -23.96 -6.63 -1.73
C LYS A 46 -23.06 -5.40 -1.66
N ALA A 47 -22.00 -5.42 -0.84
CA ALA A 47 -21.09 -4.29 -0.72
C ALA A 47 -20.29 -4.04 -2.00
N CYS A 48 -19.91 -5.10 -2.73
CA CYS A 48 -19.28 -4.99 -4.05
C CYS A 48 -20.22 -4.38 -5.10
N GLU A 49 -21.49 -4.80 -5.13
CA GLU A 49 -22.51 -4.29 -6.06
C GLU A 49 -22.87 -2.83 -5.80
N ASP A 50 -23.10 -2.48 -4.53
CA ASP A 50 -23.60 -1.15 -4.16
C ASP A 50 -22.49 -0.10 -4.03
N HIS A 51 -21.31 -0.48 -3.54
CA HIS A 51 -20.24 0.46 -3.14
C HIS A 51 -18.88 0.18 -3.79
N GLY A 52 -18.57 -1.06 -4.16
CA GLY A 52 -17.23 -1.47 -4.60
C GLY A 52 -16.15 -1.41 -3.50
N PHE A 53 -16.53 -1.15 -2.24
CA PHE A 53 -15.64 -1.03 -1.09
C PHE A 53 -16.36 -1.36 0.22
N PHE A 54 -15.66 -1.99 1.17
CA PHE A 54 -16.17 -2.32 2.50
C PHE A 54 -15.05 -2.51 3.52
N LYS A 55 -15.38 -2.39 4.80
CA LYS A 55 -14.52 -2.74 5.94
C LYS A 55 -14.76 -4.20 6.32
N VAL A 56 -13.69 -4.94 6.61
CA VAL A 56 -13.78 -6.32 7.11
C VAL A 56 -13.53 -6.36 8.62
N THR A 57 -14.38 -7.08 9.35
CA THR A 57 -14.20 -7.44 10.77
C THR A 57 -14.30 -8.97 10.94
N GLY A 58 -13.95 -9.48 12.12
CA GLY A 58 -13.97 -10.92 12.39
C GLY A 58 -13.01 -11.77 11.53
N HIS A 59 -12.01 -11.17 10.88
CA HIS A 59 -11.11 -11.84 9.93
C HIS A 59 -10.12 -12.85 10.55
N GLY A 60 -10.11 -13.03 11.87
CA GLY A 60 -9.26 -14.01 12.56
C GLY A 60 -7.75 -13.69 12.61
N VAL A 61 -7.26 -12.70 11.85
CA VAL A 61 -5.85 -12.27 11.94
C VAL A 61 -5.50 -11.80 13.37
N PRO A 62 -4.50 -12.42 14.03
CA PRO A 62 -4.10 -12.06 15.39
C PRO A 62 -3.54 -10.63 15.50
N GLN A 63 -3.99 -9.90 16.51
CA GLN A 63 -3.59 -8.50 16.75
C GLN A 63 -2.07 -8.32 16.93
N HIS A 64 -1.39 -9.28 17.55
CA HIS A 64 0.06 -9.21 17.74
C HIS A 64 0.84 -9.30 16.41
N LEU A 65 0.28 -9.93 15.37
CA LEU A 65 0.90 -9.96 14.04
C LEU A 65 0.78 -8.59 13.36
N LEU A 66 -0.38 -7.94 13.47
CA LEU A 66 -0.56 -6.56 12.98
C LEU A 66 0.41 -5.61 13.66
N ALA A 67 0.48 -5.63 15.00
CA ALA A 67 1.38 -4.77 15.75
C ALA A 67 2.86 -4.98 15.37
N ARG A 68 3.28 -6.23 15.14
CA ARG A 68 4.65 -6.53 14.68
C ARG A 68 4.90 -6.03 13.26
N LEU A 69 3.92 -6.20 12.35
CA LEU A 69 4.02 -5.71 10.99
C LEU A 69 4.16 -4.18 10.98
N GLU A 70 3.30 -3.47 11.70
CA GLU A 70 3.32 -2.00 11.84
C GLU A 70 4.63 -1.50 12.47
N ALA A 71 5.13 -2.16 13.52
CA ALA A 71 6.40 -1.79 14.14
C ALA A 71 7.59 -1.97 13.20
N ALA A 72 7.67 -3.09 12.48
CA ALA A 72 8.75 -3.35 11.52
C ALA A 72 8.74 -2.33 10.37
N ALA A 73 7.54 -2.03 9.88
CA ALA A 73 7.26 -0.99 8.92
C ALA A 73 7.73 0.40 9.38
N ALA A 74 7.28 0.83 10.57
CA ALA A 74 7.65 2.12 11.13
C ALA A 74 9.16 2.23 11.33
N ALA A 75 9.81 1.16 11.79
CA ALA A 75 11.26 1.09 11.93
C ALA A 75 11.98 1.27 10.58
N PHE A 76 11.51 0.62 9.51
CA PHE A 76 12.07 0.79 8.17
C PHE A 76 11.92 2.23 7.66
N PHE A 77 10.73 2.83 7.75
CA PHE A 77 10.49 4.16 7.21
C PHE A 77 11.15 5.28 8.03
N ALA A 78 11.48 5.00 9.30
CA ALA A 78 12.30 5.88 10.15
C ALA A 78 13.80 5.87 9.80
N LEU A 79 14.28 4.94 8.96
CA LEU A 79 15.67 4.91 8.51
C LEU A 79 16.03 6.18 7.70
N PRO A 80 17.30 6.60 7.70
CA PRO A 80 17.77 7.68 6.83
C PRO A 80 17.49 7.37 5.36
N GLN A 81 17.22 8.41 4.55
CA GLN A 81 16.86 8.25 3.14
C GLN A 81 17.84 7.35 2.37
N ARG A 82 19.15 7.56 2.59
CA ARG A 82 20.21 6.77 1.97
C ARG A 82 20.12 5.27 2.25
N GLU A 83 19.67 4.88 3.44
CA GLU A 83 19.49 3.47 3.80
C GLU A 83 18.23 2.90 3.15
N LYS A 84 17.15 3.68 3.06
CA LYS A 84 15.92 3.28 2.35
C LYS A 84 16.15 3.13 0.85
N ASP A 85 16.96 4.01 0.24
CA ASP A 85 17.32 3.97 -1.17
C ASP A 85 18.08 2.69 -1.56
N ARG A 86 18.75 2.03 -0.62
CA ARG A 86 19.39 0.72 -0.86
C ARG A 86 18.38 -0.39 -1.13
N ALA A 87 17.14 -0.22 -0.68
CA ALA A 87 16.04 -1.15 -0.94
C ALA A 87 15.23 -0.77 -2.19
N ALA A 88 15.62 0.28 -2.93
CA ALA A 88 14.94 0.66 -4.16
C ALA A 88 15.16 -0.38 -5.27
N GLY A 89 14.14 -0.60 -6.10
CA GLY A 89 14.20 -1.54 -7.21
C GLY A 89 12.97 -1.45 -8.10
N CYS A 90 13.09 -1.90 -9.35
CA CYS A 90 11.95 -2.20 -10.23
C CYS A 90 11.93 -3.71 -10.55
N PRO A 91 10.77 -4.38 -10.47
CA PRO A 91 9.46 -3.82 -10.15
C PRO A 91 9.13 -3.74 -8.65
N PHE A 92 9.91 -4.39 -7.80
CA PHE A 92 9.69 -4.43 -6.35
C PHE A 92 10.80 -3.69 -5.61
N GLY A 93 10.45 -3.04 -4.51
CA GLY A 93 11.38 -2.28 -3.68
C GLY A 93 10.74 -1.05 -3.04
N TYR A 94 11.61 -0.24 -2.45
CA TYR A 94 11.29 1.07 -1.92
C TYR A 94 11.14 2.10 -3.04
N ALA A 95 10.13 2.96 -2.92
CA ALA A 95 9.96 4.14 -3.76
C ALA A 95 9.45 5.32 -2.94
N SER A 96 9.82 6.52 -3.38
CA SER A 96 9.40 7.78 -2.78
C SER A 96 8.80 8.68 -3.85
N LYS A 97 7.65 9.26 -3.54
CA LYS A 97 6.91 10.24 -4.33
C LYS A 97 6.34 9.74 -5.64
N ARG A 98 7.15 9.16 -6.52
CA ARG A 98 6.72 8.64 -7.83
C ARG A 98 5.81 7.43 -7.64
N ILE A 99 4.67 7.42 -8.31
CA ILE A 99 3.71 6.33 -8.34
C ILE A 99 3.63 5.84 -9.79
N GLY A 100 4.00 4.59 -10.04
CA GLY A 100 4.04 4.04 -11.40
C GLY A 100 5.08 4.72 -12.32
N ALA A 101 4.91 4.52 -13.63
CA ALA A 101 5.88 4.96 -14.65
C ALA A 101 5.47 6.25 -15.40
N ASN A 102 4.21 6.69 -15.26
CA ASN A 102 3.63 7.75 -16.10
C ASN A 102 3.77 9.16 -15.51
N GLY A 103 4.64 9.34 -14.51
CA GLY A 103 4.90 10.64 -13.89
C GLY A 103 3.94 11.03 -12.78
N ASP A 104 3.07 10.13 -12.31
CA ASP A 104 2.24 10.38 -11.13
C ASP A 104 3.11 10.57 -9.89
N LEU A 105 2.77 11.58 -9.09
CA LEU A 105 3.49 11.96 -7.88
C LEU A 105 2.51 12.03 -6.71
N GLY A 106 2.93 11.56 -5.54
CA GLY A 106 2.18 11.66 -4.30
C GLY A 106 3.09 12.05 -3.13
N TRP A 107 2.48 12.56 -2.06
CA TRP A 107 3.18 12.80 -0.80
C TRP A 107 3.29 11.49 -0.02
N VAL A 108 4.13 10.59 -0.52
CA VAL A 108 4.12 9.20 -0.11
C VAL A 108 5.48 8.55 -0.24
N GLU A 109 5.78 7.65 0.69
CA GLU A 109 6.82 6.64 0.53
C GLU A 109 6.20 5.25 0.74
N TYR A 110 6.69 4.26 -0.01
CA TYR A 110 6.08 2.94 0.00
C TYR A 110 7.07 1.83 -0.34
N LEU A 111 6.70 0.62 0.07
CA LEU A 111 7.34 -0.63 -0.33
C LEU A 111 6.37 -1.42 -1.21
N LEU A 112 6.80 -1.75 -2.43
CA LEU A 112 6.15 -2.72 -3.30
C LEU A 112 6.86 -4.07 -3.13
N LEU A 113 6.11 -5.11 -2.73
CA LEU A 113 6.66 -6.42 -2.41
C LEU A 113 5.95 -7.49 -3.23
N ALA A 114 6.72 -8.46 -3.76
CA ALA A 114 6.17 -9.70 -4.26
C ALA A 114 5.93 -10.66 -3.09
N VAL A 115 4.74 -11.24 -3.01
CA VAL A 115 4.43 -12.32 -2.08
C VAL A 115 3.98 -13.51 -2.88
N THR A 116 4.74 -14.61 -2.81
CA THR A 116 4.35 -15.90 -3.38
C THR A 116 3.94 -16.85 -2.26
N ALA A 117 3.11 -17.84 -2.58
CA ALA A 117 2.87 -18.93 -1.66
C ALA A 117 4.20 -19.65 -1.36
N ALA A 118 4.35 -20.16 -0.14
CA ALA A 118 5.52 -20.95 0.22
C ALA A 118 5.68 -22.13 -0.76
N GLY A 119 6.82 -22.19 -1.45
CA GLY A 119 7.12 -23.21 -2.47
C GLY A 119 6.70 -22.86 -3.90
N ALA A 120 6.05 -21.73 -4.15
CA ALA A 120 5.78 -21.26 -5.51
C ALA A 120 7.02 -20.55 -6.09
N ALA A 121 7.41 -20.95 -7.30
CA ALA A 121 8.47 -20.28 -8.05
C ALA A 121 8.08 -18.81 -8.32
N ALA A 122 9.03 -17.89 -8.17
CA ALA A 122 8.81 -16.49 -8.51
C ALA A 122 8.47 -16.37 -10.00
N ALA A 123 7.33 -15.77 -10.33
CA ALA A 123 6.96 -15.49 -11.72
C ALA A 123 7.98 -14.51 -12.34
N PRO A 124 8.30 -14.65 -13.64
CA PRO A 124 9.17 -13.70 -14.31
C PRO A 124 8.48 -12.33 -14.31
N VAL A 125 9.09 -11.37 -13.64
CA VAL A 125 8.60 -9.99 -13.59
C VAL A 125 9.30 -9.21 -14.70
N SER A 126 8.52 -8.66 -15.62
CA SER A 126 9.05 -7.74 -16.63
C SER A 126 9.69 -6.55 -15.93
N ALA A 127 10.98 -6.33 -16.20
CA ALA A 127 11.66 -5.12 -15.79
C ALA A 127 11.00 -3.90 -16.45
N CYS A 128 11.03 -2.77 -15.76
CA CYS A 128 10.80 -1.47 -16.38
C CYS A 128 11.92 -1.28 -17.43
N GLU A 129 11.57 -1.22 -18.73
CA GLU A 129 12.53 -0.76 -19.73
C GLU A 129 12.98 0.66 -19.37
N GLY A 130 14.28 0.85 -19.12
CA GLY A 130 14.88 2.17 -18.88
C GLY A 130 15.65 2.37 -17.56
N ALA A 131 15.83 1.35 -16.72
CA ALA A 131 16.78 1.44 -15.60
C ALA A 131 18.18 0.99 -16.07
N GLU A 132 19.13 1.93 -16.18
CA GLU A 132 20.55 1.56 -16.29
C GLU A 132 20.94 0.70 -15.07
N PRO A 133 21.67 -0.41 -15.27
CA PRO A 133 22.15 -1.21 -14.15
C PRO A 133 23.11 -0.36 -13.31
N PRO A 134 23.03 -0.39 -11.96
CA PRO A 134 24.11 0.15 -11.15
C PRO A 134 25.38 -0.63 -11.46
N CYS A 135 26.38 0.06 -12.00
CA CYS A 135 27.74 -0.43 -12.11
C CYS A 135 28.28 -0.77 -10.72
N PHE A 136 28.31 -2.05 -10.38
CA PHE A 136 29.04 -2.56 -9.23
C PHE A 136 30.52 -2.78 -9.61
N ARG A 137 31.43 -2.24 -8.79
CA ARG A 137 32.80 -2.73 -8.61
C ARG A 137 32.91 -3.28 -7.20
#